data_AF-A0A5C2S9X8-F1
#
_entry.id   AF-A0A5C2S9X8-F1
#
_cell.length_a   1.000
_cell.length_b   1.000
_cell.length_c   1.000
_cell.angle_alpha   90.00
_cell.angle_beta   90.00
_cell.angle_gamma   90.00
#
_symmetry.space_group_name_H-M   'P 1'
#
loop_
_entity.id
_entity.type
_entity.pdbx_description
1 polymer ?
#
loop_
_entity_poly.entity_id
_entity_poly.type
_entity_poly.pdbx_seq_one_letter_code
_entity_poly.pdbx_strand_id
1 'polypeptide(L)'
;MGRGTRGFVGWDLDADRVVFDGDESRSAELDTHIPTVLGGGDVKSDPSRSDDPQCTAAQKLNDVASAPGVVVRIHYRIVIKQIGRRLKDFEHTVELVIGVYDALLGHQRAWVKCKILHRDVSINNILLLGTGADCRGLLCDWDLAQTEEQLNDYETTQGLRLGTWQTMSALLQQYASKRHQLSDDLESFLHILTYSALRYFAPTGDGVNVQGIARKMHEHFNVTTTRGLSEVPDGVPWA
;
A
#
# COMPACT_ATOMS: atom_id res chain seq x y z
N MET A 1 -12.42 -3.78 4.07
CA MET A 1 -12.64 -4.87 3.10
C MET A 1 -11.34 -5.04 2.34
N GLY A 2 -10.63 -6.15 2.56
CA GLY A 2 -9.42 -6.48 1.79
C GLY A 2 -9.79 -6.74 0.32
N ARG A 3 -8.94 -6.29 -0.61
CA ARG A 3 -9.14 -6.45 -2.04
C ARG A 3 -8.27 -7.60 -2.54
N GLY A 4 -8.62 -8.81 -2.11
CA GLY A 4 -7.95 -10.04 -2.57
C GLY A 4 -8.18 -10.25 -4.06
N THR A 5 -7.20 -9.89 -4.87
CA THR A 5 -7.10 -10.34 -6.27
C THR A 5 -5.63 -10.52 -6.59
N ARG A 6 -5.23 -11.79 -6.67
CA ARG A 6 -3.89 -12.38 -6.87
C ARG A 6 -3.19 -12.74 -5.56
N GLY A 7 -2.71 -13.99 -5.53
CA GLY A 7 -2.05 -14.59 -4.38
C GLY A 7 -0.91 -13.71 -3.89
N PHE A 8 -0.74 -13.68 -2.58
CA PHE A 8 0.28 -12.88 -1.93
C PHE A 8 1.65 -13.36 -2.37
N VAL A 9 2.42 -12.47 -2.96
CA VAL A 9 3.85 -12.71 -3.21
C VAL A 9 4.57 -12.39 -1.90
N GLY A 10 4.66 -13.38 -1.01
CA GLY A 10 5.55 -13.33 0.13
C GLY A 10 6.92 -13.83 -0.32
N TRP A 11 7.92 -12.95 -0.39
CA TRP A 11 9.30 -13.40 -0.60
C TRP A 11 9.92 -13.69 0.77
N ASP A 12 10.40 -14.91 0.94
CA ASP A 12 11.17 -15.27 2.13
C ASP A 12 12.57 -14.66 1.99
N LEU A 13 12.78 -13.57 2.72
CA LEU A 13 14.01 -12.80 2.71
C LEU A 13 15.23 -13.59 3.26
N ASP A 14 14.98 -14.71 3.95
CA ASP A 14 15.98 -15.60 4.54
C ASP A 14 16.36 -16.72 3.56
N ALA A 15 15.42 -17.18 2.75
CA ALA A 15 15.60 -18.28 1.81
C ALA A 15 15.85 -17.83 0.35
N ASP A 16 15.86 -16.51 0.10
CA ASP A 16 16.02 -15.91 -1.23
C ASP A 16 15.13 -16.57 -2.30
N ARG A 17 13.86 -16.79 -1.96
CA ARG A 17 12.86 -17.43 -2.85
C ARG A 17 11.50 -16.75 -2.76
N VAL A 18 10.75 -16.76 -3.87
CA VAL A 18 9.31 -16.53 -3.82
C VAL A 18 8.71 -17.67 -3.01
N VAL A 19 8.09 -17.37 -1.87
CA VAL A 19 7.25 -18.35 -1.19
C VAL A 19 5.85 -18.17 -1.72
N PHE A 20 5.52 -19.04 -2.68
CA PHE A 20 4.13 -19.39 -2.94
C PHE A 20 3.71 -20.37 -1.85
N ASP A 21 2.61 -20.05 -1.17
CA ASP A 21 1.76 -20.89 -0.32
C ASP A 21 2.31 -22.28 0.12
N GLY A 22 2.43 -22.49 1.44
CA GLY A 22 2.43 -23.82 2.05
C GLY A 22 3.72 -24.33 2.70
N ASP A 23 4.84 -23.60 2.65
CA ASP A 23 6.07 -24.03 3.34
C ASP A 23 6.17 -23.30 4.69
N GLU A 24 6.25 -24.05 5.80
CA GLU A 24 6.55 -23.52 7.13
C GLU A 24 8.00 -23.00 7.15
N SER A 25 8.22 -21.83 6.57
CA SER A 25 9.45 -21.09 6.76
C SER A 25 9.51 -20.62 8.21
N ARG A 26 10.27 -21.34 9.04
CA ARG A 26 10.78 -20.81 10.32
C ARG A 26 11.73 -19.66 10.03
N SER A 27 11.18 -18.49 9.70
CA SER A 27 11.95 -17.25 9.64
C SER A 27 12.45 -16.99 11.06
N ALA A 28 13.78 -17.07 11.22
CA ALA A 28 14.44 -16.46 12.35
C ALA A 28 13.97 -14.99 12.42
N GLU A 29 13.88 -14.39 13.61
CA GLU A 29 13.50 -12.98 13.76
C GLU A 29 14.52 -12.06 13.06
N LEU A 30 14.49 -11.99 11.73
CA LEU A 30 15.16 -10.95 11.02
C LEU A 30 14.37 -9.68 11.25
N ASP A 31 15.13 -8.66 11.61
CA ASP A 31 14.67 -7.29 11.74
C ASP A 31 14.37 -6.70 10.36
N THR A 32 13.42 -7.30 9.62
CA THR A 32 13.12 -6.98 8.22
C THR A 32 12.31 -5.70 8.08
N HIS A 33 11.65 -5.27 9.15
CA HIS A 33 10.58 -4.26 9.14
C HIS A 33 9.40 -4.60 8.21
N ILE A 34 9.23 -5.88 7.88
CA ILE A 34 8.08 -6.41 7.14
C ILE A 34 7.43 -7.48 8.03
N PRO A 35 6.10 -7.48 8.22
CA PRO A 35 5.46 -8.48 9.05
C PRO A 35 5.70 -9.90 8.55
N THR A 36 5.96 -10.82 9.49
CA THR A 36 6.18 -12.23 9.21
C THR A 36 4.83 -12.92 8.96
N VAL A 37 4.70 -13.58 7.81
CA VAL A 37 3.54 -14.42 7.51
C VAL A 37 3.69 -15.76 8.21
N LEU A 38 2.70 -16.14 9.03
CA LEU A 38 2.63 -17.44 9.70
C LEU A 38 1.88 -18.48 8.89
N GLY A 39 1.05 -18.04 7.94
CA GLY A 39 0.31 -18.91 7.04
C GLY A 39 -0.74 -18.14 6.25
N GLY A 40 -1.27 -18.79 5.22
CA GLY A 40 -2.32 -18.23 4.38
C GLY A 40 -3.13 -19.34 3.70
N GLY A 41 -4.15 -18.93 2.96
CA GLY A 41 -4.89 -19.85 2.09
C GLY A 41 -6.26 -19.32 1.69
N ASP A 42 -6.81 -19.92 0.64
CA ASP A 42 -8.19 -19.65 0.20
C ASP A 42 -9.18 -20.06 1.29
N VAL A 43 -10.16 -19.19 1.53
CA VAL A 43 -11.29 -19.47 2.43
C VAL A 43 -12.27 -20.36 1.68
N LYS A 44 -12.57 -21.54 2.21
CA LYS A 44 -13.46 -22.51 1.58
C LYS A 44 -14.93 -22.13 1.79
N SER A 45 -15.77 -22.41 0.78
CA SER A 45 -17.21 -22.14 0.81
C SER A 45 -17.97 -23.04 1.81
N ASP A 46 -17.58 -24.31 1.91
CA ASP A 46 -17.99 -25.25 2.96
C ASP A 46 -16.76 -26.09 3.37
N PRO A 47 -16.17 -25.84 4.56
CA PRO A 47 -14.99 -26.55 5.03
C PRO A 47 -15.14 -28.07 5.14
N SER A 48 -16.38 -28.57 5.15
CA SER A 48 -16.71 -29.97 5.38
C SER A 48 -17.16 -30.74 4.13
N ARG A 49 -17.41 -30.05 3.00
CA ARG A 49 -18.06 -30.67 1.83
C ARG A 49 -17.41 -30.40 0.48
N SER A 50 -16.60 -29.37 0.31
CA SER A 50 -15.83 -29.18 -0.93
C SER A 50 -14.53 -28.39 -0.73
N ASP A 51 -13.63 -28.54 -1.69
CA ASP A 51 -12.40 -27.74 -1.77
C ASP A 51 -12.62 -26.41 -2.50
N ASP A 52 -13.87 -26.04 -2.78
CA ASP A 52 -14.17 -24.87 -3.59
C ASP A 52 -13.96 -23.58 -2.79
N PRO A 53 -13.18 -22.62 -3.33
CA PRO A 53 -12.96 -21.35 -2.68
C PRO A 53 -14.24 -20.52 -2.64
N GLN A 54 -14.42 -19.81 -1.53
CA GLN A 54 -15.46 -18.81 -1.38
C GLN A 54 -15.16 -17.65 -2.35
N CYS A 55 -16.08 -17.42 -3.28
CA CYS A 55 -15.95 -16.38 -4.29
C CYS A 55 -16.92 -15.21 -4.05
N THR A 56 -16.61 -14.03 -4.59
CA THR A 56 -17.56 -12.91 -4.64
C THR A 56 -18.78 -13.27 -5.48
N ALA A 57 -19.94 -12.68 -5.17
CA ALA A 57 -21.18 -12.85 -5.93
C ALA A 57 -21.16 -12.16 -7.32
N ALA A 58 -19.98 -11.91 -7.89
CA ALA A 58 -19.79 -11.28 -9.20
C ALA A 58 -20.53 -12.03 -10.32
N GLN A 59 -20.63 -13.36 -10.21
CA GLN A 59 -21.41 -14.21 -11.12
C GLN A 59 -22.87 -13.76 -11.20
N LYS A 60 -23.53 -13.57 -10.03
CA LYS A 60 -24.93 -13.10 -9.96
C LYS A 60 -25.13 -11.72 -10.58
N LEU A 61 -24.09 -10.88 -10.56
CA LEU A 61 -24.15 -9.53 -11.13
C LEU A 61 -23.92 -9.55 -12.65
N ASN A 62 -23.01 -10.41 -13.13
CA ASN A 62 -22.79 -10.64 -14.55
C ASN A 62 -24.04 -11.22 -15.24
N ASP A 63 -24.77 -12.11 -14.56
CA ASP A 63 -25.99 -12.73 -15.06
C ASP A 63 -27.14 -11.71 -15.25
N VAL A 64 -27.18 -10.66 -14.43
CA VAL A 64 -28.25 -9.63 -14.46
C VAL A 64 -27.91 -8.48 -15.40
N ALA A 65 -26.63 -8.17 -15.60
CA ALA A 65 -26.23 -6.92 -16.24
C ALA A 65 -25.96 -7.00 -17.76
N SER A 66 -25.81 -8.19 -18.37
CA SER A 66 -25.37 -8.37 -19.76
C SER A 66 -24.17 -7.48 -20.14
N ALA A 67 -23.36 -7.09 -19.15
CA ALA A 67 -22.22 -6.21 -19.27
C ALA A 67 -20.96 -7.06 -19.06
N PRO A 68 -19.93 -6.92 -19.92
CA PRO A 68 -18.72 -7.70 -19.75
C PRO A 68 -17.96 -7.25 -18.50
N GLY A 69 -17.52 -8.21 -17.68
CA GLY A 69 -16.22 -8.07 -17.01
C GLY A 69 -16.18 -7.87 -15.50
N VAL A 70 -17.21 -8.20 -14.71
CA VAL A 70 -17.01 -8.26 -13.25
C VAL A 70 -16.21 -9.52 -12.90
N VAL A 71 -14.93 -9.32 -12.61
CA VAL A 71 -13.98 -10.38 -12.24
C VAL A 71 -14.42 -11.00 -10.91
N VAL A 72 -14.56 -12.33 -10.92
CA VAL A 72 -14.78 -13.12 -9.70
C VAL A 72 -13.53 -13.02 -8.83
N ARG A 73 -13.70 -12.69 -7.55
CA ARG A 73 -12.61 -12.63 -6.57
C ARG A 73 -12.75 -13.78 -5.59
N ILE A 74 -11.63 -14.41 -5.27
CA ILE A 74 -11.56 -15.45 -4.24
C ILE A 74 -11.26 -14.79 -2.90
N HIS A 75 -11.97 -15.22 -1.85
CA HIS A 75 -11.68 -14.83 -0.49
C HIS A 75 -10.45 -15.59 0.01
N TYR A 76 -9.40 -14.86 0.34
CA TYR A 76 -8.15 -15.40 0.89
C TYR A 76 -7.91 -14.86 2.30
N ARG A 77 -7.28 -15.65 3.18
CA ARG A 77 -6.88 -15.24 4.53
C ARG A 77 -5.36 -15.33 4.70
N ILE A 78 -4.79 -14.40 5.45
CA ILE A 78 -3.41 -14.46 5.94
C ILE A 78 -3.39 -14.33 7.45
N VAL A 79 -2.49 -15.08 8.07
CA VAL A 79 -2.11 -14.94 9.47
C VAL A 79 -0.71 -14.31 9.52
N ILE A 80 -0.61 -13.18 10.21
CA ILE A 80 0.64 -12.44 10.41
C ILE A 80 1.05 -12.56 11.88
N LYS A 81 2.34 -12.73 12.17
CA LYS A 81 2.87 -12.90 13.53
C LYS A 81 2.67 -11.65 14.38
N GLN A 82 2.95 -10.48 13.81
CA GLN A 82 2.99 -9.23 14.55
C GLN A 82 1.61 -8.57 14.60
N ILE A 83 1.19 -8.22 15.82
CA ILE A 83 0.00 -7.41 16.09
C ILE A 83 0.50 -6.05 16.61
N GLY A 84 0.33 -5.02 15.79
CA GLY A 84 0.76 -3.65 16.11
C GLY A 84 -0.38 -2.65 15.99
N ARG A 85 -0.20 -1.47 16.60
CA ARG A 85 -1.07 -0.32 16.36
C ARG A 85 -0.69 0.35 15.04
N ARG A 86 -1.61 1.06 14.39
CA ARG A 86 -1.26 1.77 13.15
C ARG A 86 -0.45 3.02 13.48
N LEU A 87 0.40 3.44 12.55
CA LEU A 87 1.20 4.66 12.70
C LEU A 87 0.33 5.89 12.99
N LYS A 88 -0.88 5.97 12.44
CA LYS A 88 -1.83 7.06 12.72
C LYS A 88 -2.22 7.20 14.21
N ASP A 89 -2.01 6.15 14.99
CA ASP A 89 -2.35 6.05 16.41
C ASP A 89 -1.08 6.23 17.28
N PHE A 90 -0.07 6.96 16.78
CA PHE A 90 1.14 7.29 17.53
C PHE A 90 0.81 8.21 18.73
N GLU A 91 1.53 8.02 19.83
CA GLU A 91 1.37 8.77 21.08
C GLU A 91 2.48 9.81 21.24
N HIS A 92 3.70 9.45 20.80
CA HIS A 92 4.86 10.33 20.86
C HIS A 92 5.42 10.59 19.47
N THR A 93 5.87 11.82 19.21
CA THR A 93 6.47 12.20 17.92
C THR A 93 7.66 11.33 17.53
N VAL A 94 8.40 10.80 18.51
CA VAL A 94 9.50 9.86 18.26
C VAL A 94 9.00 8.58 17.57
N GLU A 95 7.79 8.12 17.89
CA GLU A 95 7.21 6.91 17.31
C GLU A 95 6.81 7.12 15.86
N LEU A 96 6.34 8.33 15.50
CA LEU A 96 6.08 8.69 14.12
C LEU A 96 7.37 8.58 13.28
N VAL A 97 8.46 9.16 13.77
CA VAL A 97 9.73 9.20 13.04
C VAL A 97 10.35 7.80 12.95
N ILE A 98 10.40 7.05 14.06
CA ILE A 98 10.90 5.67 14.08
C ILE A 98 10.04 4.78 13.17
N GLY A 99 8.71 4.88 13.27
CA GLY A 99 7.80 4.08 12.46
C GLY A 99 7.99 4.28 10.97
N VAL A 100 8.10 5.54 10.51
CA VAL A 100 8.37 5.87 9.11
C VAL A 100 9.77 5.41 8.69
N TYR A 101 10.78 5.61 9.52
CA TYR A 101 12.16 5.23 9.23
C TYR A 101 12.31 3.70 9.06
N ASP A 102 11.77 2.93 10.01
CA ASP A 102 11.78 1.48 9.97
C ASP A 102 11.00 0.95 8.76
N ALA A 103 9.83 1.54 8.46
CA ALA A 103 9.06 1.18 7.26
C ALA A 103 9.83 1.47 5.96
N LEU A 104 10.56 2.59 5.89
CA LEU A 104 11.42 2.92 4.76
C LEU A 104 12.58 1.91 4.62
N LEU A 105 13.16 1.45 5.73
CA LEU A 105 14.18 0.39 5.70
C LEU A 105 13.59 -0.93 5.19
N GLY A 106 12.37 -1.29 5.61
CA GLY A 106 11.65 -2.46 5.09
C GLY A 106 11.41 -2.36 3.58
N HIS A 107 10.96 -1.20 3.10
CA HIS A 107 10.81 -0.90 1.69
C HIS A 107 12.13 -0.99 0.92
N GLN A 108 13.19 -0.37 1.44
CA GLN A 108 14.53 -0.41 0.84
C GLN A 108 15.02 -1.85 0.66
N ARG A 109 14.81 -2.72 1.65
CA ARG A 109 15.19 -4.13 1.55
C ARG A 109 14.42 -4.86 0.45
N ALA A 110 13.10 -4.66 0.37
CA ALA A 110 12.27 -5.24 -0.69
C ALA A 110 12.71 -4.76 -2.08
N TRP A 111 13.05 -3.48 -2.21
CA TRP A 111 13.54 -2.91 -3.47
C TRP A 111 14.94 -3.42 -3.86
N VAL A 112 15.89 -3.38 -2.94
CA VAL A 112 17.29 -3.76 -3.23
C VAL A 112 17.40 -5.24 -3.55
N LYS A 113 16.69 -6.10 -2.82
CA LYS A 113 16.75 -7.55 -3.02
C LYS A 113 15.90 -8.01 -4.20
N CYS A 114 14.66 -7.49 -4.31
CA CYS A 114 13.65 -8.09 -5.18
C CYS A 114 13.06 -7.13 -6.22
N LYS A 115 13.48 -5.86 -6.24
CA LYS A 115 12.89 -4.82 -7.11
C LYS A 115 11.38 -4.68 -6.94
N ILE A 116 10.88 -4.90 -5.73
CA ILE A 116 9.46 -4.78 -5.40
C ILE A 116 9.13 -3.35 -5.00
N LEU A 117 8.10 -2.79 -5.62
CA LEU A 117 7.43 -1.55 -5.21
C LEU A 117 6.17 -1.89 -4.41
N HIS A 118 5.90 -1.13 -3.36
CA HIS A 118 4.76 -1.34 -2.48
C HIS A 118 3.46 -0.76 -3.06
N ARG A 119 3.54 0.43 -3.67
CA ARG A 119 2.44 1.10 -4.37
C ARG A 119 1.24 1.54 -3.54
N ASP A 120 1.32 1.40 -2.22
CA ASP A 120 0.29 1.87 -1.27
C ASP A 120 0.91 2.25 0.08
N VAL A 121 2.04 2.94 0.03
CA VAL A 121 2.68 3.46 1.23
C VAL A 121 1.76 4.53 1.83
N SER A 122 1.24 4.28 3.03
CA SER A 122 0.33 5.18 3.73
C SER A 122 0.49 5.07 5.24
N ILE A 123 0.02 6.09 5.97
CA ILE A 123 0.03 6.10 7.45
C ILE A 123 -0.78 4.93 8.06
N ASN A 124 -1.69 4.33 7.28
CA ASN A 124 -2.48 3.18 7.73
C ASN A 124 -1.76 1.85 7.54
N ASN A 125 -0.77 1.81 6.65
CA ASN A 125 -0.04 0.60 6.24
C ASN A 125 1.32 0.49 6.95
N ILE A 126 1.56 1.34 7.94
CA ILE A 126 2.70 1.23 8.85
C ILE A 126 2.17 0.82 10.23
N LEU A 127 2.71 -0.27 10.77
CA LEU A 127 2.43 -0.75 12.12
C LEU A 127 3.53 -0.32 13.07
N LEU A 128 3.15 0.02 14.29
CA LEU A 128 4.03 0.28 15.42
C LEU A 128 3.93 -0.89 16.40
N LEU A 129 5.09 -1.46 16.75
CA LEU A 129 5.25 -2.40 17.84
C LEU A 129 5.87 -1.68 19.03
N GLY A 130 5.30 -1.82 20.21
CA GLY A 130 5.75 -1.12 21.41
C GLY A 130 5.43 0.39 21.40
N THR A 131 6.07 1.11 22.31
CA THR A 131 5.80 2.53 22.62
C THR A 131 7.09 3.27 22.97
N GLY A 132 7.10 4.58 22.81
CA GLY A 132 8.22 5.45 23.16
C GLY A 132 9.48 5.16 22.34
N ALA A 133 10.63 5.15 22.99
CA ALA A 133 11.93 4.96 22.34
C ALA A 133 12.18 3.50 21.89
N ASP A 134 11.50 2.54 22.51
CA ASP A 134 11.61 1.11 22.17
C ASP A 134 10.65 0.70 21.05
N CYS A 135 9.90 1.65 20.49
CA CYS A 135 8.97 1.35 19.41
C CYS A 135 9.71 0.93 18.14
N ARG A 136 9.06 0.10 17.32
CA ARG A 136 9.56 -0.38 16.02
C ARG A 136 8.49 -0.23 14.96
N GLY A 137 8.88 0.13 13.74
CA GLY A 137 7.99 0.23 12.60
C GLY A 137 8.00 -1.02 11.72
N LEU A 138 6.84 -1.38 11.17
CA LEU A 138 6.71 -2.40 10.12
C LEU A 138 5.87 -1.87 8.96
N LEU A 139 6.29 -2.10 7.72
CA LEU A 139 5.50 -1.82 6.52
C LEU A 139 4.65 -3.04 6.14
N CYS A 140 3.33 -2.91 6.19
CA CYS A 140 2.35 -3.97 5.92
C CYS A 140 1.47 -3.64 4.70
N ASP A 141 0.56 -4.54 4.34
CA ASP A 141 -0.42 -4.36 3.26
C ASP A 141 0.24 -4.25 1.86
N TRP A 142 0.95 -5.31 1.50
CA TRP A 142 1.66 -5.45 0.21
C TRP A 142 0.73 -5.92 -0.93
N ASP A 143 -0.60 -5.81 -0.78
CA ASP A 143 -1.59 -6.33 -1.73
C ASP A 143 -1.48 -5.69 -3.13
N LEU A 144 -0.95 -4.47 -3.20
CA LEU A 144 -0.74 -3.72 -4.43
C LEU A 144 0.69 -3.83 -4.97
N ALA A 145 1.55 -4.55 -4.26
CA ALA A 145 2.96 -4.62 -4.57
C ALA A 145 3.21 -5.33 -5.91
N GLN A 146 4.20 -4.82 -6.66
CA GLN A 146 4.62 -5.38 -7.94
C GLN A 146 6.13 -5.25 -8.10
N THR A 147 6.74 -6.18 -8.82
CA THR A 147 8.13 -6.06 -9.24
C THR A 147 8.27 -5.00 -10.33
N GLU A 148 9.44 -4.39 -10.44
CA GLU A 148 9.78 -3.45 -11.52
C GLU A 148 9.57 -4.10 -12.90
N GLU A 149 9.89 -5.38 -13.04
CA GLU A 149 9.67 -6.16 -14.26
C GLU A 149 8.17 -6.27 -14.61
N GLN A 150 7.32 -6.62 -13.65
CA GLN A 150 5.86 -6.68 -13.84
C GLN A 150 5.27 -5.32 -14.25
N LEU A 151 5.88 -4.22 -13.81
CA LEU A 151 5.48 -2.86 -14.17
C LEU A 151 5.97 -2.44 -15.57
N ASN A 152 7.04 -3.06 -16.06
CA ASN A 152 7.54 -2.83 -17.40
C ASN A 152 6.71 -3.56 -18.46
N ASP A 153 6.11 -4.69 -18.10
CA ASP A 153 5.15 -5.44 -18.93
C ASP A 153 3.89 -4.62 -19.22
N TYR A 154 3.86 -4.06 -20.43
CA TYR A 154 2.89 -3.05 -20.89
C TYR A 154 1.44 -3.55 -20.92
N GLU A 155 1.21 -4.85 -21.13
CA GLU A 155 -0.14 -5.42 -21.25
C GLU A 155 -0.87 -5.54 -19.91
N THR A 156 -0.14 -5.70 -18.80
CA THR A 156 -0.75 -6.04 -17.49
C THR A 156 -1.00 -4.83 -16.59
N THR A 157 -0.41 -3.68 -16.91
CA THR A 157 -0.28 -2.53 -15.99
C THR A 157 -0.93 -1.24 -16.46
N GLN A 158 -1.78 -1.30 -17.49
CA GLN A 158 -2.56 -0.15 -17.93
C GLN A 158 -3.34 0.51 -16.78
N GLY A 159 -2.96 1.76 -16.48
CA GLY A 159 -3.85 2.85 -16.05
C GLY A 159 -4.58 2.73 -14.71
N LEU A 160 -4.37 1.67 -13.94
CA LEU A 160 -4.98 1.53 -12.63
C LEU A 160 -4.20 2.38 -11.63
N ARG A 161 -4.61 3.64 -11.47
CA ARG A 161 -4.28 4.48 -10.31
C ARG A 161 -4.80 3.77 -9.06
N LEU A 162 -3.88 3.07 -8.39
CA LEU A 162 -4.14 2.28 -7.19
C LEU A 162 -3.37 2.89 -6.02
N GLY A 163 -3.84 2.61 -4.81
CA GLY A 163 -3.26 3.12 -3.57
C GLY A 163 -4.00 4.32 -2.99
N THR A 164 -3.53 4.75 -1.83
CA THR A 164 -4.11 5.82 -1.02
C THR A 164 -3.79 7.18 -1.62
N TRP A 165 -4.78 7.79 -2.25
CA TRP A 165 -4.63 9.04 -2.99
C TRP A 165 -4.03 10.21 -2.17
N GLN A 166 -4.23 10.26 -0.84
CA GLN A 166 -3.64 11.31 0.00
C GLN A 166 -2.13 11.18 0.17
N THR A 167 -1.56 10.00 -0.02
CA THR A 167 -0.10 9.78 0.08
C THR A 167 0.52 9.49 -1.27
N MET A 168 -0.28 9.40 -2.34
CA MET A 168 0.19 9.19 -3.70
C MET A 168 1.06 10.36 -4.18
N SER A 169 2.11 10.05 -4.94
CA SER A 169 3.01 11.04 -5.51
C SER A 169 2.33 12.03 -6.45
N ALA A 170 2.87 13.24 -6.56
CA ALA A 170 2.33 14.29 -7.42
C ALA A 170 2.22 13.84 -8.89
N LEU A 171 3.21 13.10 -9.40
CA LEU A 171 3.21 12.61 -10.78
C LEU A 171 2.13 11.55 -11.02
N LEU A 172 1.92 10.63 -10.07
CA LEU A 172 0.83 9.66 -10.17
C LEU A 172 -0.55 10.32 -10.08
N GLN A 173 -0.67 11.42 -9.32
CA GLN A 173 -1.88 12.23 -9.23
C GLN A 173 -2.13 13.09 -10.48
N GLN A 174 -1.09 13.53 -11.18
CA GLN A 174 -1.21 14.36 -12.38
C GLN A 174 -1.45 13.53 -13.64
N TYR A 175 -0.80 12.38 -13.77
CA TYR A 175 -0.79 11.60 -15.01
C TYR A 175 -1.36 10.20 -14.79
N ALA A 176 -2.59 9.96 -15.25
CA ALA A 176 -3.29 8.69 -15.03
C ALA A 176 -2.61 7.47 -15.69
N SER A 177 -1.85 7.69 -16.76
CA SER A 177 -1.09 6.66 -17.48
C SER A 177 0.34 6.48 -16.95
N LYS A 178 0.76 7.27 -15.96
CA LYS A 178 2.12 7.21 -15.42
C LYS A 178 2.33 5.92 -14.67
N ARG A 179 3.44 5.25 -14.96
CA ARG A 179 3.86 4.03 -14.28
C ARG A 179 4.40 4.35 -12.90
N HIS A 180 4.07 3.49 -11.94
CA HIS A 180 4.62 3.57 -10.58
C HIS A 180 6.13 3.29 -10.62
N GLN A 181 6.91 4.08 -9.90
CA GLN A 181 8.35 4.02 -9.81
C GLN A 181 8.79 4.09 -8.35
N LEU A 182 10.06 3.78 -8.08
CA LEU A 182 10.66 3.90 -6.75
C LEU A 182 10.45 5.28 -6.14
N SER A 183 10.63 6.34 -6.93
CA SER A 183 10.44 7.73 -6.48
C SER A 183 9.03 7.99 -5.94
N ASP A 184 8.00 7.28 -6.43
CA ASP A 184 6.63 7.47 -5.96
C ASP A 184 6.40 6.91 -4.56
N ASP A 185 6.94 5.72 -4.28
CA ASP A 185 6.89 5.14 -2.93
C ASP A 185 7.70 6.02 -1.95
N LEU A 186 8.86 6.54 -2.39
CA LEU A 186 9.67 7.46 -1.58
C LEU A 186 8.97 8.79 -1.30
N GLU A 187 8.30 9.36 -2.30
CA GLU A 187 7.50 10.57 -2.13
C GLU A 187 6.34 10.33 -1.15
N SER A 188 5.76 9.13 -1.15
CA SER A 188 4.70 8.75 -0.21
C SER A 188 5.17 8.79 1.25
N PHE A 189 6.40 8.35 1.55
CA PHE A 189 6.98 8.49 2.90
C PHE A 189 7.15 9.97 3.30
N LEU A 190 7.58 10.82 2.37
CA LEU A 190 7.68 12.27 2.60
C LEU A 190 6.31 12.89 2.85
N HIS A 191 5.28 12.47 2.10
CA HIS A 191 3.90 12.91 2.30
C HIS A 191 3.37 12.53 3.67
N ILE A 192 3.66 11.32 4.17
CA ILE A 192 3.28 10.91 5.53
C ILE A 192 3.88 11.84 6.59
N LEU A 193 5.18 12.15 6.49
CA LEU A 193 5.85 13.06 7.42
C LEU A 193 5.28 14.47 7.33
N THR A 194 5.08 14.98 6.11
CA THR A 194 4.56 16.33 5.86
C THR A 194 3.14 16.47 6.37
N TYR A 195 2.27 15.52 6.04
CA TYR A 195 0.89 15.46 6.51
C TYR A 195 0.84 15.43 8.05
N SER A 196 1.65 14.57 8.66
CA SER A 196 1.68 14.43 10.12
C SER A 196 2.21 15.69 10.79
N ALA A 197 3.23 16.33 10.23
CA ALA A 197 3.77 17.58 10.75
C ALA A 197 2.75 18.71 10.73
N LEU A 198 2.03 18.87 9.61
CA LEU A 198 0.97 19.86 9.49
C LEU A 198 -0.25 19.53 10.35
N ARG A 199 -0.59 18.25 10.54
CA ARG A 199 -1.79 17.83 11.28
C ARG A 199 -1.61 17.90 12.80
N TYR A 200 -0.42 17.59 13.30
CA TYR A 200 -0.16 17.41 14.73
C TYR A 200 0.79 18.45 15.32
N PHE A 201 1.64 19.11 14.52
CA PHE A 201 2.64 20.06 15.01
C PHE A 201 2.45 21.49 14.47
N ALA A 202 1.42 21.75 13.65
CA ALA A 202 1.12 23.12 13.23
C ALA A 202 0.76 24.01 14.44
N PRO A 203 1.37 25.21 14.56
CA PRO A 203 1.09 26.10 15.69
C PRO A 203 -0.39 26.51 15.70
N THR A 204 -1.01 26.50 16.88
CA THR A 204 -2.42 26.87 17.10
C THR A 204 -2.59 28.21 17.81
N GLY A 205 -1.64 29.13 17.63
CA GLY A 205 -1.64 30.45 18.26
C GLY A 205 -2.47 31.52 17.52
N ASP A 206 -2.78 32.60 18.23
CA ASP A 206 -3.44 33.79 17.66
C ASP A 206 -2.60 34.37 16.51
N GLY A 207 -3.20 34.44 15.32
CA GLY A 207 -2.56 34.89 14.08
C GLY A 207 -2.24 33.78 13.08
N VAL A 208 -2.35 32.50 13.45
CA VAL A 208 -2.24 31.39 12.50
C VAL A 208 -3.56 31.21 11.75
N ASN A 209 -3.52 31.31 10.41
CA ASN A 209 -4.69 31.05 9.57
C ASN A 209 -4.96 29.53 9.47
N VAL A 210 -5.53 28.95 10.54
CA VAL A 210 -5.88 27.52 10.62
C VAL A 210 -6.78 27.11 9.46
N GLN A 211 -7.71 27.96 9.03
CA GLN A 211 -8.56 27.70 7.86
C GLN A 211 -7.76 27.67 6.55
N GLY A 212 -6.74 28.52 6.41
CA GLY A 212 -5.82 28.52 5.27
C GLY A 212 -4.92 27.29 5.23
N ILE A 213 -4.42 26.84 6.39
CA ILE A 213 -3.66 25.59 6.50
C ILE A 213 -4.56 24.40 6.20
N ALA A 214 -5.74 24.32 6.82
CA ALA A 214 -6.70 23.25 6.56
C ALA A 214 -7.13 23.21 5.09
N ARG A 215 -7.34 24.37 4.45
CA ARG A 215 -7.65 24.46 3.02
C ARG A 215 -6.47 24.00 2.16
N LYS A 216 -5.24 24.43 2.44
CA LYS A 216 -4.06 23.95 1.69
C LYS A 216 -3.82 22.47 1.89
N MET A 217 -4.02 21.94 3.09
CA MET A 217 -3.97 20.50 3.34
C MET A 217 -5.09 19.78 2.59
N HIS A 218 -6.29 20.37 2.54
CA HIS A 218 -7.40 19.83 1.78
C HIS A 218 -7.17 19.92 0.27
N GLU A 219 -6.56 20.97 -0.26
CA GLU A 219 -6.24 21.09 -1.68
C GLU A 219 -5.12 20.12 -2.06
N HIS A 220 -4.04 20.09 -1.29
CA HIS A 220 -2.84 19.30 -1.59
C HIS A 220 -3.05 17.79 -1.39
N PHE A 221 -3.73 17.41 -0.31
CA PHE A 221 -3.94 16.00 0.04
C PHE A 221 -5.37 15.52 -0.23
N ASN A 222 -6.36 16.43 -0.31
CA ASN A 222 -7.78 16.06 -0.43
C ASN A 222 -8.53 16.48 -1.73
N VAL A 223 -7.98 17.35 -2.59
CA VAL A 223 -8.65 17.81 -3.81
C VAL A 223 -7.66 17.76 -4.96
N THR A 224 -7.58 16.57 -5.56
CA THR A 224 -7.44 16.48 -7.02
C THR A 224 -8.49 15.49 -7.51
N THR A 225 -9.75 15.89 -7.36
CA THR A 225 -10.83 15.27 -8.12
C THR A 225 -10.55 15.52 -9.59
N THR A 226 -10.65 14.47 -10.39
CA THR A 226 -10.64 14.40 -11.86
C THR A 226 -11.47 15.52 -12.53
N ARG A 227 -10.94 16.74 -12.60
CA ARG A 227 -11.52 17.87 -13.35
C ARG A 227 -10.48 18.64 -14.18
N GLY A 228 -9.32 18.04 -14.42
CA GLY A 228 -8.28 18.58 -15.31
C GLY A 228 -8.09 17.78 -16.62
N LEU A 229 -9.01 16.86 -16.96
CA LEU A 229 -8.98 16.13 -18.22
C LEU A 229 -9.70 16.92 -19.32
N SER A 230 -9.14 18.05 -19.69
CA SER A 230 -9.39 18.66 -21.00
C SER A 230 -8.17 19.51 -21.33
N GLU A 231 -7.55 19.20 -22.48
CA GLU A 231 -6.41 19.87 -23.09
C GLU A 231 -5.03 19.29 -22.74
N VAL A 232 -4.71 18.17 -23.39
CA VAL A 232 -3.32 17.86 -23.76
C VAL A 232 -3.14 18.38 -25.19
N PRO A 233 -2.20 19.30 -25.47
CA PRO A 233 -1.81 19.60 -26.85
C PRO A 233 -1.04 18.41 -27.41
N ASP A 234 -1.46 17.94 -28.57
CA ASP A 234 -0.79 16.87 -29.31
C ASP A 234 0.68 17.24 -29.61
N GLY A 235 1.61 16.34 -29.30
CA GLY A 235 2.90 16.31 -30.00
C GLY A 235 4.19 16.62 -29.21
N VAL A 236 4.33 16.20 -27.95
CA VAL A 236 5.67 16.19 -27.32
C VAL A 236 6.21 14.75 -27.21
N PRO A 237 7.28 14.39 -27.94
CA PRO A 237 7.93 13.10 -27.80
C PRO A 237 8.80 13.11 -26.53
N TRP A 238 8.56 12.17 -25.61
CA TRP A 238 9.41 11.96 -24.45
C TRP A 238 10.47 10.88 -24.77
N ALA A 239 11.71 11.21 -24.42
CA ALA A 239 12.88 10.34 -24.46
C ALA A 239 13.01 9.52 -23.16
#